data_AF-A0A3B0S6T3-F1
#
_entry.id   AF-A0A3B0S6T3-F1
#
_cell.length_a   1.000
_cell.length_b   1.000
_cell.length_c   1.000
_cell.angle_alpha   90.00
_cell.angle_beta   90.00
_cell.angle_gamma   90.00
#
_symmetry.space_group_name_H-M   'P 1'
#
loop_
_entity.id
_entity.type
_entity.pdbx_description
1 polymer ?
#
loop_
_entity_poly.entity_id
_entity_poly.type
_entity_poly.pdbx_seq_one_letter_code
_entity_poly.pdbx_strand_id
1 'polypeptide(L)'
;NDETPAPSPNDAWSTLEELINKMAFDKCNYRPEVINALFRRAPLSIPATGFGFRGPGISYSTQSSTPLPGFRHNDSVTILQAGQTTSHEPFFEHNDGRERDADEKLTVLLQPGEWVTFDIETPHPGAWTIVVVTDPDATAPPIVGIDGTQLAVDDLGNGQWQAITDPDIADGRHTIRVGASTGILQLDRVNVQSDPS
;
A
#
# COMPACT_ATOMS: atom_id res chain seq x y z
N ASN A 1 -5.46 -10.67 41.36
CA ASN A 1 -4.82 -9.86 40.31
C ASN A 1 -3.34 -9.75 40.65
N ASP A 2 -2.57 -10.78 40.30
CA ASP A 2 -1.11 -10.69 40.32
C ASP A 2 -0.68 -10.17 38.95
N GLU A 3 -0.50 -8.87 38.83
CA GLU A 3 0.24 -8.31 37.71
C GLU A 3 1.72 -8.60 37.96
N THR A 4 2.32 -9.42 37.11
CA THR A 4 3.77 -9.59 37.08
C THR A 4 4.41 -8.22 36.80
N PRO A 5 5.30 -7.73 37.66
CA PRO A 5 5.95 -6.44 37.43
C PRO A 5 6.77 -6.50 36.14
N ALA A 6 6.77 -5.40 35.38
CA ALA A 6 7.59 -5.29 34.17
C ALA A 6 9.08 -5.49 34.52
N PRO A 7 9.87 -6.14 33.64
CA PRO A 7 11.30 -6.34 33.87
C PRO A 7 12.02 -4.99 33.96
N SER A 8 13.13 -4.96 34.70
CA SER A 8 13.99 -3.77 34.71
C SER A 8 14.58 -3.54 33.32
N PRO A 9 15.00 -2.30 32.98
CA PRO A 9 15.59 -2.02 31.67
C PRO A 9 16.78 -2.92 31.30
N ASN A 10 17.62 -3.27 32.30
CA ASN A 10 18.76 -4.16 32.09
C ASN A 10 18.32 -5.60 31.82
N ASP A 11 17.33 -6.10 32.56
CA ASP A 11 16.79 -7.45 32.37
C ASP A 11 16.09 -7.56 31.01
N ALA A 12 15.35 -6.52 30.62
CA ALA A 12 14.70 -6.44 29.31
C ALA A 12 15.73 -6.47 28.17
N TRP A 13 16.81 -5.69 28.29
CA TRP A 13 17.88 -5.66 27.30
C TRP A 13 18.59 -7.02 27.18
N SER A 14 18.98 -7.60 28.31
CA SER A 14 19.65 -8.91 28.32
C SER A 14 18.75 -10.02 27.75
N THR A 15 17.44 -9.97 28.03
CA THR A 15 16.47 -10.91 27.47
C THR A 15 16.34 -10.73 25.95
N LEU A 16 16.29 -9.49 25.45
CA LEU A 16 16.25 -9.22 24.01
C LEU A 16 17.50 -9.75 23.30
N GLU A 17 18.69 -9.49 23.85
CA GLU A 17 19.96 -10.01 23.31
C GLU A 17 19.96 -11.53 23.28
N GLU A 18 19.48 -12.19 24.34
CA GLU A 18 19.38 -13.65 24.38
C GLU A 18 18.42 -14.18 23.31
N LEU A 19 17.26 -13.54 23.11
CA LEU A 19 16.31 -13.89 22.06
C LEU A 19 16.89 -13.72 20.66
N ILE A 20 17.60 -12.61 20.41
CA ILE A 20 18.28 -12.36 19.14
C ILE A 20 19.37 -13.41 18.90
N ASN A 21 20.18 -13.74 19.90
CA ASN A 21 21.23 -14.75 19.79
C ASN A 21 20.67 -16.17 19.60
N LYS A 22 19.47 -16.44 20.14
CA LYS A 22 18.74 -17.70 19.93
C LYS A 22 17.99 -17.74 18.59
N MET A 23 17.84 -16.61 17.90
CA MET A 23 17.24 -16.58 16.58
C MET A 23 18.18 -17.23 15.59
N ALA A 24 17.77 -18.38 15.06
CA ALA A 24 18.52 -19.08 14.03
C ALA A 24 18.31 -18.37 12.68
N PHE A 25 19.01 -17.26 12.43
CA PHE A 25 18.92 -16.50 11.18
C PHE A 25 19.13 -17.38 9.94
N ASP A 26 20.02 -18.38 10.03
CA ASP A 26 20.26 -19.36 8.96
C ASP A 26 19.06 -20.27 8.67
N LYS A 27 18.06 -20.32 9.57
CA LYS A 27 16.77 -21.01 9.39
C LYS A 27 15.63 -20.06 9.04
N CYS A 28 15.87 -18.75 9.01
CA CYS A 28 14.89 -17.78 8.58
C CYS A 28 14.91 -17.67 7.05
N ASN A 29 13.73 -17.67 6.44
CA ASN A 29 13.61 -17.37 5.02
C ASN A 29 13.53 -15.85 4.84
N TYR A 30 14.56 -15.25 4.25
CA TYR A 30 14.51 -13.85 3.88
C TYR A 30 13.43 -13.62 2.80
N ARG A 31 12.55 -12.65 3.04
CA ARG A 31 11.45 -12.26 2.15
C ARG A 31 11.72 -10.85 1.63
N PRO A 32 12.54 -10.69 0.56
CA PRO A 32 12.90 -9.37 0.04
C PRO A 32 11.69 -8.52 -0.29
N GLU A 33 10.61 -9.11 -0.79
CA GLU A 33 9.36 -8.45 -1.14
C GLU A 33 8.67 -7.80 0.07
N VAL A 34 8.74 -8.44 1.24
CA VAL A 34 8.17 -7.91 2.49
C VAL A 34 9.02 -6.76 3.01
N ILE A 35 10.34 -6.93 3.00
CA ILE A 35 11.28 -5.90 3.46
C ILE A 35 11.22 -4.66 2.56
N ASN A 36 11.19 -4.87 1.24
CA ASN A 36 11.04 -3.82 0.26
C ASN A 36 9.72 -3.05 0.45
N ALA A 37 8.59 -3.74 0.64
CA ALA A 37 7.32 -3.09 0.92
C ALA A 37 7.36 -2.26 2.23
N LEU A 38 7.97 -2.80 3.29
CA LEU A 38 8.10 -2.10 4.58
C LEU A 38 8.90 -0.79 4.45
N PHE A 39 9.99 -0.81 3.69
CA PHE A 39 10.84 0.36 3.44
C PHE A 39 10.43 1.17 2.20
N ARG A 40 9.33 0.80 1.55
CA ARG A 40 8.85 1.39 0.30
C ARG A 40 9.85 1.36 -0.87
N ARG A 41 10.78 0.40 -0.89
CA ARG A 41 11.82 0.25 -1.90
C ARG A 41 11.37 -0.63 -3.06
N ALA A 42 11.45 -0.16 -4.30
CA ALA A 42 11.11 -0.95 -5.47
C ALA A 42 12.14 -2.06 -5.75
N PRO A 43 11.73 -3.23 -6.26
CA PRO A 43 10.35 -3.61 -6.57
C PRO A 43 9.53 -3.91 -5.30
N LEU A 44 8.25 -3.52 -5.30
CA LEU A 44 7.34 -3.69 -4.17
C LEU A 44 5.86 -3.75 -4.55
N SER A 45 5.03 -4.15 -3.59
CA SER A 45 3.57 -4.07 -3.63
C SER A 45 3.07 -3.30 -2.42
N ILE A 46 2.26 -2.27 -2.64
CA ILE A 46 1.69 -1.41 -1.59
C ILE A 46 0.16 -1.55 -1.63
N PRO A 47 -0.49 -1.97 -0.53
CA PRO A 47 -1.96 -1.97 -0.49
C PRO A 47 -2.48 -0.53 -0.64
N ALA A 48 -3.69 -0.36 -1.17
CA ALA A 48 -4.30 0.94 -1.40
C ALA A 48 -4.35 1.78 -0.12
N THR A 49 -4.60 1.12 1.02
CA THR A 49 -4.60 1.70 2.36
C THR A 49 -3.23 2.20 2.83
N GLY A 50 -2.15 1.90 2.10
CA GLY A 50 -0.79 2.39 2.30
C GLY A 50 -0.48 3.76 1.69
N PHE A 51 -1.51 4.50 1.22
CA PHE A 51 -1.34 5.88 0.75
C PHE A 51 -0.73 6.80 1.83
N GLY A 52 -0.11 7.89 1.40
CA GLY A 52 0.63 8.81 2.26
C GLY A 52 -0.19 9.44 3.40
N PHE A 53 0.50 9.99 4.39
CA PHE A 53 -0.07 10.55 5.63
C PHE A 53 0.21 12.05 5.81
N ARG A 54 0.60 12.76 4.73
CA ARG A 54 0.89 14.21 4.80
C ARG A 54 -0.36 15.09 4.80
N GLY A 55 -1.55 14.48 4.80
CA GLY A 55 -2.83 15.18 4.88
C GLY A 55 -3.43 15.60 3.53
N PRO A 56 -4.57 16.30 3.57
CA PRO A 56 -5.35 16.68 2.39
C PRO A 56 -4.60 17.68 1.52
N GLY A 57 -4.74 17.55 0.20
CA GLY A 57 -4.04 18.35 -0.80
C GLY A 57 -2.58 17.95 -1.02
N ILE A 58 -2.01 17.09 -0.17
CA ILE A 58 -0.62 16.62 -0.29
C ILE A 58 -0.58 15.11 -0.56
N SER A 59 -1.18 14.30 0.30
CA SER A 59 -1.18 12.83 0.14
C SER A 59 -2.47 12.27 -0.44
N TYR A 60 -3.53 13.06 -0.41
CA TYR A 60 -4.83 12.71 -0.96
C TYR A 60 -5.65 13.97 -1.23
N SER A 61 -6.64 13.86 -2.10
CA SER A 61 -7.71 14.84 -2.23
C SER A 61 -9.01 14.09 -2.39
N THR A 62 -9.94 14.36 -1.50
CA THR A 62 -11.29 13.81 -1.50
C THR A 62 -12.29 14.95 -1.45
N GLN A 63 -13.41 14.78 -2.14
CA GLN A 63 -14.54 15.70 -2.15
C GLN A 63 -15.57 15.29 -1.09
N SER A 64 -15.68 13.98 -0.87
CA SER A 64 -16.54 13.39 0.14
C SER A 64 -15.94 12.08 0.62
N SER A 65 -16.11 11.75 1.90
CA SER A 65 -15.66 10.46 2.40
C SER A 65 -16.64 9.84 3.36
N THR A 66 -16.66 8.51 3.38
CA THR A 66 -17.26 7.72 4.45
C THR A 66 -16.11 7.04 5.19
N PRO A 67 -15.67 7.60 6.34
CA PRO A 67 -14.58 7.02 7.11
C PRO A 67 -14.94 5.62 7.63
N LEU A 68 -13.96 4.74 7.65
CA LEU A 68 -14.06 3.42 8.29
C LEU A 68 -13.72 3.55 9.78
N PRO A 69 -14.66 3.34 10.72
CA PRO A 69 -14.38 3.42 12.15
C PRO A 69 -13.22 2.49 12.55
N GLY A 70 -12.38 2.94 13.48
CA GLY A 70 -11.22 2.17 13.95
C GLY A 70 -10.02 2.14 12.99
N PHE A 71 -10.18 2.54 11.72
CA PHE A 71 -9.08 2.47 10.73
C PHE A 71 -8.95 3.73 9.87
N ARG A 72 -7.88 4.50 10.10
CA ARG A 72 -7.55 5.73 9.35
C ARG A 72 -8.72 6.71 9.16
N HIS A 73 -9.69 6.71 10.08
CA HIS A 73 -10.93 7.48 9.95
C HIS A 73 -10.71 9.01 9.86
N ASN A 74 -9.58 9.51 10.35
CA ASN A 74 -9.23 10.93 10.29
C ASN A 74 -8.70 11.37 8.92
N ASP A 75 -8.27 10.43 8.06
CA ASP A 75 -7.68 10.76 6.76
C ASP A 75 -8.73 11.15 5.71
N SER A 76 -10.04 11.11 6.03
CA SER A 76 -11.12 11.50 5.11
C SER A 76 -11.01 10.87 3.72
N VAL A 77 -10.50 9.64 3.65
CA VAL A 77 -10.47 8.78 2.46
C VAL A 77 -11.39 7.60 2.73
N THR A 78 -12.28 7.30 1.78
CA THR A 78 -13.20 6.17 1.93
C THR A 78 -12.42 4.86 1.76
N ILE A 79 -12.38 4.07 2.83
CA ILE A 79 -11.76 2.74 2.85
C ILE A 79 -12.87 1.72 3.00
N LEU A 80 -12.93 0.74 2.11
CA LEU A 80 -13.93 -0.31 2.12
C LEU A 80 -13.26 -1.65 2.42
N GLN A 81 -13.98 -2.51 3.13
CA GLN A 81 -13.67 -3.93 3.11
C GLN A 81 -14.28 -4.50 1.82
N ALA A 82 -13.45 -5.08 0.96
CA ALA A 82 -13.85 -5.62 -0.33
C ALA A 82 -15.02 -6.62 -0.15
N GLY A 83 -15.98 -6.62 -1.07
CA GLY A 83 -17.13 -7.52 -1.00
C GLY A 83 -18.14 -7.27 0.14
N GLN A 84 -17.95 -6.25 1.00
CA GLN A 84 -18.88 -5.97 2.11
C GLN A 84 -19.42 -4.52 2.10
N THR A 85 -20.70 -4.38 2.47
CA THR A 85 -21.38 -3.12 2.83
C THR A 85 -21.55 -3.00 4.35
N THR A 86 -20.70 -3.64 5.14
CA THR A 86 -20.95 -3.79 6.58
C THR A 86 -20.36 -2.64 7.39
N SER A 87 -21.12 -2.20 8.39
CA SER A 87 -20.78 -1.10 9.31
C SER A 87 -19.98 -1.54 10.54
N HIS A 88 -19.24 -2.64 10.45
CA HIS A 88 -18.49 -3.20 11.58
C HIS A 88 -17.03 -2.77 11.51
N GLU A 89 -16.38 -2.68 12.67
CA GLU A 89 -14.95 -2.41 12.76
C GLU A 89 -14.16 -3.55 12.08
N PRO A 90 -13.11 -3.25 11.30
CA PRO A 90 -12.36 -4.29 10.60
C PRO A 90 -11.71 -5.25 11.60
N PHE A 91 -11.79 -6.55 11.30
CA PHE A 91 -11.14 -7.58 12.09
C PHE A 91 -9.71 -7.80 11.57
N PHE A 92 -8.71 -7.57 12.42
CA PHE A 92 -7.29 -7.65 12.05
C PHE A 92 -6.58 -8.90 12.57
N GLU A 93 -7.27 -9.81 13.27
CA GLU A 93 -6.62 -11.03 13.75
C GLU A 93 -6.30 -11.95 12.56
N HIS A 94 -5.02 -12.07 12.24
CA HIS A 94 -4.50 -13.00 11.24
C HIS A 94 -3.31 -13.74 11.85
N ASN A 95 -3.59 -14.88 12.45
CA ASN A 95 -2.65 -15.57 13.34
C ASN A 95 -2.01 -16.81 12.69
N ASP A 96 -2.39 -17.13 11.46
CA ASP A 96 -2.12 -18.41 10.79
C ASP A 96 -1.37 -18.28 9.46
N GLY A 97 -1.14 -17.05 9.00
CA GLY A 97 -0.36 -16.77 7.78
C GLY A 97 -1.07 -17.15 6.47
N ARG A 98 -2.39 -17.40 6.50
CA ARG A 98 -3.18 -17.63 5.29
C ARG A 98 -3.27 -16.36 4.44
N GLU A 99 -3.53 -16.52 3.14
CA GLU A 99 -3.95 -15.39 2.33
C GLU A 99 -5.28 -14.85 2.85
N ARG A 100 -5.43 -13.52 2.84
CA ARG A 100 -6.70 -12.88 3.14
C ARG A 100 -7.74 -13.29 2.11
N ASP A 101 -8.91 -13.65 2.60
CA ASP A 101 -10.05 -13.88 1.72
C ASP A 101 -10.39 -12.58 0.98
N ALA A 102 -11.07 -12.72 -0.16
CA ALA A 102 -11.42 -11.56 -0.98
C ALA A 102 -12.24 -10.52 -0.19
N ASP A 103 -13.03 -10.97 0.78
CA ASP A 103 -13.84 -10.14 1.66
C ASP A 103 -13.11 -9.60 2.89
N GLU A 104 -11.82 -9.91 3.07
CA GLU A 104 -10.97 -9.37 4.15
C GLU A 104 -10.02 -8.27 3.65
N LYS A 105 -9.99 -8.02 2.33
CA LYS A 105 -9.13 -6.99 1.74
C LYS A 105 -9.68 -5.60 2.02
N LEU A 106 -8.80 -4.65 2.30
CA LEU A 106 -9.17 -3.25 2.42
C LEU A 106 -8.79 -2.50 1.13
N THR A 107 -9.78 -1.89 0.48
CA THR A 107 -9.65 -1.10 -0.75
C THR A 107 -9.88 0.38 -0.45
N VAL A 108 -9.42 1.24 -1.36
CA VAL A 108 -9.72 2.68 -1.32
C VAL A 108 -10.72 3.00 -2.43
N LEU A 109 -11.81 3.68 -2.08
CA LEU A 109 -12.81 4.14 -3.04
C LEU A 109 -12.56 5.60 -3.38
N LEU A 110 -12.36 5.90 -4.66
CA LEU A 110 -12.16 7.26 -5.18
C LEU A 110 -13.29 7.62 -6.15
N GLN A 111 -13.95 8.75 -5.88
CA GLN A 111 -14.87 9.40 -6.79
C GLN A 111 -14.10 10.12 -7.91
N PRO A 112 -14.73 10.37 -9.08
CA PRO A 112 -14.13 11.19 -10.14
C PRO A 112 -13.51 12.50 -9.61
N GLY A 113 -12.23 12.71 -9.93
CA GLY A 113 -11.45 13.86 -9.47
C GLY A 113 -10.73 13.67 -8.12
N GLU A 114 -11.00 12.58 -7.40
CA GLU A 114 -10.28 12.22 -6.18
C GLU A 114 -8.99 11.46 -6.50
N TRP A 115 -8.02 11.54 -5.58
CA TRP A 115 -6.73 10.90 -5.75
C TRP A 115 -6.04 10.63 -4.42
N VAL A 116 -5.10 9.67 -4.45
CA VAL A 116 -4.17 9.35 -3.36
C VAL A 116 -2.75 9.24 -3.91
N THR A 117 -1.75 9.39 -3.04
CA THR A 117 -0.33 9.22 -3.41
C THR A 117 0.36 8.14 -2.61
N PHE A 118 1.37 7.52 -3.23
CA PHE A 118 2.26 6.54 -2.63
C PHE A 118 3.70 7.01 -2.80
N ASP A 119 4.41 7.20 -1.69
CA ASP A 119 5.86 7.41 -1.74
C ASP A 119 6.55 6.07 -1.99
N ILE A 120 7.57 6.07 -2.84
CA ILE A 120 8.45 4.92 -3.10
C ILE A 120 9.92 5.35 -3.13
N GLU A 121 10.82 4.39 -3.04
CA GLU A 121 12.26 4.53 -3.25
C GLU A 121 12.71 3.62 -4.39
N THR A 122 13.30 4.16 -5.45
CA THR A 122 13.93 3.40 -6.53
C THR A 122 15.40 3.19 -6.21
N PRO A 123 15.93 1.95 -6.21
CA PRO A 123 17.32 1.67 -5.83
C PRO A 123 18.35 2.01 -6.92
N HIS A 124 17.90 2.26 -8.14
CA HIS A 124 18.74 2.63 -9.28
C HIS A 124 17.92 3.46 -10.27
N PRO A 125 18.58 4.28 -11.11
CA PRO A 125 17.89 4.96 -12.19
C PRO A 125 17.37 3.96 -13.23
N GLY A 126 16.35 4.35 -14.00
CA GLY A 126 15.79 3.52 -15.07
C GLY A 126 14.27 3.61 -15.20
N ALA A 127 13.72 2.96 -16.21
CA ALA A 127 12.28 2.78 -16.37
C ALA A 127 11.72 1.82 -15.31
N TRP A 128 10.55 2.17 -14.77
CA TRP A 128 9.78 1.36 -13.84
C TRP A 128 8.37 1.14 -14.37
N THR A 129 7.87 -0.07 -14.16
CA THR A 129 6.49 -0.44 -14.47
C THR A 129 5.64 -0.29 -13.21
N ILE A 130 4.60 0.53 -13.29
CA ILE A 130 3.60 0.74 -12.25
C ILE A 130 2.34 -0.01 -12.67
N VAL A 131 1.93 -1.00 -11.89
CA VAL A 131 0.67 -1.73 -12.08
C VAL A 131 -0.30 -1.35 -10.99
N VAL A 132 -1.38 -0.68 -11.38
CA VAL A 132 -2.51 -0.33 -10.51
C VAL A 132 -3.54 -1.45 -10.59
N VAL A 133 -3.85 -2.06 -9.45
CA VAL A 133 -4.84 -3.13 -9.35
C VAL A 133 -6.10 -2.58 -8.71
N THR A 134 -7.22 -2.79 -9.39
CA THR A 134 -8.54 -2.27 -9.06
C THR A 134 -9.54 -3.41 -8.96
N ASP A 135 -10.80 -3.09 -8.66
CA ASP A 135 -11.89 -4.05 -8.82
C ASP A 135 -11.95 -4.58 -10.28
N PRO A 136 -12.11 -5.90 -10.50
CA PRO A 136 -12.14 -6.47 -11.85
C PRO A 136 -13.23 -5.89 -12.76
N ASP A 137 -14.32 -5.36 -12.19
CA ASP A 137 -15.43 -4.76 -12.92
C ASP A 137 -15.21 -3.25 -13.18
N ALA A 138 -14.03 -2.70 -12.87
CA ALA A 138 -13.69 -1.32 -13.16
C ALA A 138 -13.69 -1.06 -14.68
N THR A 139 -14.53 -0.11 -15.12
CA THR A 139 -14.73 0.20 -16.55
C THR A 139 -14.02 1.46 -17.03
N ALA A 140 -13.41 2.21 -16.13
CA ALA A 140 -12.70 3.46 -16.44
C ALA A 140 -11.23 3.38 -16.01
N PRO A 141 -10.29 3.84 -16.86
CA PRO A 141 -8.88 3.83 -16.51
C PRO A 141 -8.57 4.79 -15.35
N PRO A 142 -7.68 4.42 -14.44
CA PRO A 142 -7.15 5.33 -13.45
C PRO A 142 -6.29 6.42 -14.11
N ILE A 143 -6.18 7.56 -13.44
CA ILE A 143 -5.13 8.54 -13.72
C ILE A 143 -3.90 8.12 -12.91
N VAL A 144 -2.79 7.84 -13.58
CA VAL A 144 -1.51 7.49 -12.94
C VAL A 144 -0.49 8.57 -13.25
N GLY A 145 0.28 8.97 -12.25
CA GLY A 145 1.41 9.87 -12.44
C GLY A 145 2.55 9.58 -11.48
N ILE A 146 3.74 10.07 -11.81
CA ILE A 146 4.94 10.03 -10.96
C ILE A 146 5.55 11.42 -10.89
N ASP A 147 5.84 11.90 -9.68
CA ASP A 147 6.43 13.22 -9.41
C ASP A 147 5.72 14.40 -10.09
N GLY A 148 4.39 14.30 -10.20
CA GLY A 148 3.54 15.31 -10.82
C GLY A 148 3.38 15.18 -12.34
N THR A 149 4.13 14.28 -12.98
CA THR A 149 3.98 13.97 -14.42
C THR A 149 2.97 12.85 -14.61
N GLN A 150 1.93 13.10 -15.40
CA GLN A 150 0.93 12.08 -15.75
C GLN A 150 1.50 11.10 -16.78
N LEU A 151 1.22 9.82 -16.60
CA LEU A 151 1.67 8.73 -17.47
C LEU A 151 0.53 8.23 -18.36
N ALA A 152 0.90 7.64 -19.50
CA ALA A 152 -0.02 6.83 -20.29
C ALA A 152 -0.33 5.53 -19.53
N VAL A 153 -1.58 5.06 -19.63
CA VAL A 153 -2.07 3.89 -18.93
C VAL A 153 -2.66 2.91 -19.94
N ASP A 154 -2.13 1.69 -19.95
CA ASP A 154 -2.61 0.57 -20.74
C ASP A 154 -3.50 -0.35 -19.89
N ASP A 155 -4.57 -0.87 -20.49
CA ASP A 155 -5.44 -1.86 -19.87
C ASP A 155 -4.84 -3.27 -20.04
N LEU A 156 -4.53 -3.93 -18.92
CA LEU A 156 -4.08 -5.33 -18.92
C LEU A 156 -5.25 -6.32 -18.74
N GLY A 157 -6.46 -5.84 -18.53
CA GLY A 157 -7.66 -6.61 -18.22
C GLY A 157 -7.76 -6.99 -16.75
N ASN A 158 -8.95 -7.48 -16.36
CA ASN A 158 -9.26 -7.95 -15.00
C ASN A 158 -8.91 -6.92 -13.90
N GLY A 159 -9.21 -5.64 -14.14
CA GLY A 159 -8.95 -4.56 -13.20
C GLY A 159 -7.48 -4.20 -13.03
N GLN A 160 -6.58 -4.61 -13.93
CA GLN A 160 -5.16 -4.25 -13.90
C GLN A 160 -4.83 -3.22 -14.97
N TRP A 161 -4.12 -2.16 -14.55
CA TRP A 161 -3.76 -1.04 -15.41
C TRP A 161 -2.27 -0.77 -15.29
N GLN A 162 -1.57 -0.66 -16.42
CA GLN A 162 -0.12 -0.50 -16.46
C GLN A 162 0.27 0.90 -16.92
N ALA A 163 1.22 1.51 -16.23
CA ALA A 163 1.93 2.69 -16.70
C ALA A 163 3.44 2.44 -16.65
N ILE A 164 4.18 2.94 -17.63
CA ILE A 164 5.64 2.87 -17.67
C ILE A 164 6.18 4.29 -17.47
N THR A 165 7.15 4.45 -16.58
CA THR A 165 7.80 5.75 -16.34
C THR A 165 8.75 6.13 -17.47
N ASP A 166 9.24 7.37 -17.44
CA ASP A 166 10.39 7.76 -18.27
C ASP A 166 11.61 6.85 -17.97
N PRO A 167 12.42 6.47 -18.98
CA PRO A 167 13.65 5.71 -18.77
C PRO A 167 14.70 6.42 -17.90
N ASP A 168 14.62 7.74 -17.75
CA ASP A 168 15.58 8.55 -17.00
C ASP A 168 15.10 8.90 -15.57
N ILE A 169 14.13 8.14 -15.01
CA ILE A 169 13.80 8.27 -13.58
C ILE A 169 15.06 8.02 -12.75
N ALA A 170 15.39 8.99 -11.89
CA ALA A 170 16.54 8.90 -11.00
C ALA A 170 16.37 7.78 -9.96
N ASP A 171 17.44 7.43 -9.27
CA ASP A 171 17.33 6.70 -8.01
C ASP A 171 16.84 7.62 -6.88
N GLY A 172 16.26 7.03 -5.85
CA GLY A 172 15.81 7.73 -4.65
C GLY A 172 14.30 7.85 -4.57
N ARG A 173 13.81 8.92 -3.94
CA ARG A 173 12.42 9.04 -3.52
C ARG A 173 11.54 9.60 -4.64
N HIS A 174 10.46 8.90 -4.94
CA HIS A 174 9.43 9.32 -5.89
C HIS A 174 8.05 9.26 -5.27
N THR A 175 7.11 10.00 -5.85
CA THR A 175 5.70 10.00 -5.47
C THR A 175 4.85 9.52 -6.64
N ILE A 176 4.22 8.36 -6.49
CA ILE A 176 3.19 7.89 -7.42
C ILE A 176 1.85 8.49 -7.00
N ARG A 177 1.10 9.04 -7.94
CA ARG A 177 -0.29 9.49 -7.76
C ARG A 177 -1.23 8.59 -8.54
N VAL A 178 -2.29 8.13 -7.88
CA VAL A 178 -3.39 7.38 -8.50
C VAL A 178 -4.69 8.12 -8.23
N GLY A 179 -5.49 8.35 -9.26
CA GLY A 179 -6.77 9.04 -9.15
C GLY A 179 -7.85 8.49 -10.07
N ALA A 180 -9.09 8.86 -9.80
CA ALA A 180 -10.24 8.47 -10.62
C ALA A 180 -10.57 9.57 -11.65
N SER A 181 -10.81 9.18 -12.90
CA SER A 181 -11.08 10.11 -14.01
C SER A 181 -12.58 10.39 -14.16
N THR A 182 -13.33 9.42 -14.68
CA THR A 182 -14.75 9.55 -15.05
C THR A 182 -15.66 8.57 -14.33
N GLY A 183 -15.10 7.46 -13.82
CA GLY A 183 -15.80 6.44 -13.02
C GLY A 183 -15.31 6.40 -11.58
N ILE A 184 -16.04 5.66 -10.73
CA ILE A 184 -15.57 5.32 -9.39
C ILE A 184 -14.42 4.33 -9.52
N LEU A 185 -13.32 4.60 -8.82
CA LEU A 185 -12.16 3.71 -8.78
C LEU A 185 -12.10 3.03 -7.41
N GLN A 186 -12.28 1.72 -7.38
CA GLN A 186 -11.99 0.91 -6.20
C GLN A 186 -10.59 0.32 -6.33
N LEU A 187 -9.63 0.93 -5.64
CA LEU A 187 -8.22 0.61 -5.68
C LEU A 187 -7.88 -0.47 -4.65
N ASP A 188 -7.25 -1.58 -5.07
CA ASP A 188 -6.74 -2.64 -4.18
C ASP A 188 -5.27 -2.40 -3.80
N ARG A 189 -4.40 -2.22 -4.79
CA ARG A 189 -2.96 -2.04 -4.55
C ARG A 189 -2.26 -1.37 -5.73
N VAL A 190 -1.03 -0.94 -5.48
CA VAL A 190 -0.07 -0.49 -6.50
C VAL A 190 1.17 -1.36 -6.41
N ASN A 191 1.56 -1.95 -7.54
CA ASN A 191 2.81 -2.69 -7.68
C ASN A 191 3.79 -1.86 -8.49
N VAL A 192 5.07 -1.89 -8.10
CA VAL A 192 6.15 -1.23 -8.82
C VAL A 192 7.23 -2.26 -9.09
N GLN A 193 7.62 -2.40 -10.35
CA GLN A 193 8.57 -3.40 -10.83
C GLN A 193 9.61 -2.72 -11.73
N SER A 194 10.84 -3.20 -11.71
CA SER A 194 11.82 -2.82 -12.73
C SER A 194 11.34 -3.33 -14.07
N ASP A 195 11.43 -2.52 -15.12
CA ASP A 195 11.13 -2.99 -16.47
C ASP A 195 12.06 -4.17 -16.82
N PRO A 196 11.55 -5.31 -17.32
CA PRO A 196 12.42 -6.37 -17.82
C PRO A 196 13.23 -5.85 -19.01
N SER A 197 14.52 -5.60 -18.76
CA SER A 197 15.54 -5.38 -19.80
C SER A 197 15.58 -6.50 -20.83
#